data_AF-A0AAN4U2Y7-F1
#
_entry.id   AF-A0AAN4U2Y7-F1
#
_cell.length_a   1.000
_cell.length_b   1.000
_cell.length_c   1.000
_cell.angle_alpha   90.00
_cell.angle_beta   90.00
_cell.angle_gamma   90.00
#
_symmetry.space_group_name_H-M   'P 1'
#
loop_
_entity.id
_entity.type
_entity.pdbx_description
1 polymer ?
#
loop_
_entity_poly.entity_id
_entity_poly.type
_entity_poly.pdbx_seq_one_letter_code
_entity_poly.pdbx_strand_id
1 'polypeptide(L)'
;MSPFKARRGTRGPDRKAGLTASLVGILVVVAALALVSRLVPAQLAAFQHHSMTTPHFRSLAGLGVLLGDLGHTTLRMIAATVVGALLGACLALAAAKTPPVRGAVLTALGGMHMVPLLCLLPFLHLLGFEVSAIGITALCLAAPIASAALGAWSTIPRALDEAARGLGLTSWQRLWRLEAPYAIPDCVTALARTMPLAWSLLMAAEMLPVNGTLPTRPGLGTHAAQAAALGSFWECLLAAGLIGVLAYLYDSCLVFPWQIWADRYRLRPVFEHVADPWMLKLWRRTRLLKIAGEHMRRCLAWLGDMPIGRRGFRPSGATHSASPLIGLSSLAFALLIVMGFFYRHHALGLHDLVVVAEQSLVSALRMTLALLLALALWLPLGVWLGLTARRAEIARMVTRFLALYPKNILFPLLCLGLTLLGLSRFVWPLVLCFFFIQWLLLAQILRGMRSFPVDLLQAAQNMQIRGWLWWRKIVLPGIAPILLEAVSAASMTGWTILILAERSSWALHGEDGGGIGAYVARAIENGDLPRVVLGAAVITLCIALGEFMVWHPIRLQIRRRIPSSLSPPAK
;
A
#
# COMPACT_ATOMS: atom_id res chain seq x y z
N MET A 1 16.72 53.93 -7.57
CA MET A 1 15.92 52.74 -7.20
C MET A 1 16.45 51.55 -7.98
N SER A 2 17.18 50.65 -7.30
CA SER A 2 17.80 49.45 -7.90
C SER A 2 17.08 48.19 -7.41
N PRO A 3 17.11 47.09 -8.19
CA PRO A 3 16.17 45.99 -8.02
C PRO A 3 16.52 45.07 -6.85
N PHE A 4 15.47 44.54 -6.23
CA PHE A 4 15.50 43.50 -5.22
C PHE A 4 16.46 42.36 -5.62
N LYS A 5 17.56 42.22 -4.86
CA LYS A 5 18.33 40.96 -4.79
C LYS A 5 17.38 39.87 -4.34
N ALA A 6 16.97 39.01 -5.28
CA ALA A 6 16.32 37.75 -4.98
C ALA A 6 17.17 36.96 -3.97
N ARG A 7 16.68 36.87 -2.72
CA ARG A 7 17.26 35.97 -1.72
C ARG A 7 17.23 34.57 -2.31
N ARG A 8 18.42 34.00 -2.50
CA ARG A 8 18.67 32.62 -2.91
C ARG A 8 17.66 31.69 -2.21
N GLY A 9 16.97 30.91 -3.03
CA GLY A 9 15.95 29.97 -2.60
C GLY A 9 16.43 29.12 -1.42
N THR A 10 15.51 28.92 -0.48
CA THR A 10 15.63 27.95 0.60
C THR A 10 16.14 26.63 0.02
N ARG A 11 17.32 26.19 0.48
CA ARG A 11 17.89 24.90 0.11
C ARG A 11 16.81 23.83 0.35
N GLY A 12 16.43 23.13 -0.72
CA GLY A 12 15.52 21.99 -0.62
C GLY A 12 16.07 20.96 0.37
N PRO A 13 15.20 20.08 0.92
CA PRO A 13 15.61 19.06 1.89
C PRO A 13 16.84 18.32 1.38
N ASP A 14 17.85 18.22 2.25
CA ASP A 14 19.19 17.79 1.91
C ASP A 14 19.17 16.40 1.26
N ARG A 15 19.68 16.31 0.02
CA ARG A 15 19.61 15.13 -0.87
C ARG A 15 20.13 13.85 -0.19
N LYS A 16 21.05 14.02 0.76
CA LYS A 16 21.66 12.94 1.53
C LYS A 16 20.79 12.50 2.70
N ALA A 17 20.11 13.43 3.37
CA ALA A 17 19.36 13.16 4.61
C ALA A 17 18.10 12.30 4.37
N GLY A 18 17.38 12.54 3.28
CA GLY A 18 16.22 11.70 2.91
C GLY A 18 16.65 10.28 2.50
N LEU A 19 17.74 10.17 1.75
CA LEU A 19 18.29 8.89 1.28
C LEU A 19 18.78 8.04 2.45
N THR A 20 19.54 8.64 3.37
CA THR A 20 20.02 7.94 4.57
C THR A 20 18.87 7.50 5.46
N ALA A 21 17.82 8.32 5.61
CA ALA A 21 16.67 7.95 6.44
C ALA A 21 15.92 6.73 5.88
N SER A 22 15.65 6.68 4.57
CA SER A 22 14.97 5.52 3.98
C SER A 22 15.79 4.24 4.05
N LEU A 23 17.10 4.30 3.82
CA LEU A 23 18.01 3.15 3.95
C LEU A 23 18.12 2.65 5.40
N VAL A 24 18.21 3.57 6.37
CA VAL A 24 18.16 3.24 7.79
C VAL A 24 16.83 2.58 8.14
N GLY A 25 15.71 3.09 7.61
CA GLY A 25 14.38 2.53 7.86
C GLY A 25 14.25 1.08 7.38
N ILE A 26 14.76 0.80 6.19
CA ILE A 26 14.85 -0.56 5.64
C ILE A 26 15.66 -1.46 6.57
N LEU A 27 16.87 -1.03 6.94
CA LEU A 27 17.76 -1.81 7.81
C LEU A 27 17.15 -2.06 9.19
N VAL A 28 16.43 -1.08 9.75
CA VAL A 28 15.72 -1.24 11.04
C VAL A 28 14.63 -2.29 10.94
N VAL A 29 13.84 -2.31 9.85
CA VAL A 29 12.78 -3.33 9.67
C VAL A 29 13.39 -4.72 9.48
N VAL A 30 14.45 -4.84 8.67
CA VAL A 30 15.16 -6.11 8.46
C VAL A 30 15.83 -6.59 9.76
N ALA A 31 16.43 -5.69 10.53
CA ALA A 31 17.01 -6.00 11.84
C ALA A 31 15.95 -6.44 12.85
N ALA A 32 14.78 -5.79 12.85
CA ALA A 32 13.66 -6.20 13.70
C ALA A 32 13.18 -7.62 13.34
N LEU A 33 13.09 -7.96 12.05
CA LEU A 33 12.79 -9.31 11.60
C LEU A 33 13.83 -10.34 12.08
N ALA A 34 15.12 -10.02 11.89
CA ALA A 34 16.22 -10.88 12.34
C ALA A 34 16.26 -11.05 13.87
N LEU A 35 15.84 -10.03 14.63
CA LEU A 35 15.73 -10.13 16.08
C LEU A 35 14.56 -11.03 16.50
N VAL A 36 13.40 -10.87 15.85
CA VAL A 36 12.21 -11.70 16.14
C VAL A 36 12.48 -13.17 15.83
N SER A 37 13.12 -13.50 14.70
CA SER A 37 13.50 -14.91 14.42
C SER A 37 14.45 -15.48 15.46
N ARG A 38 15.29 -14.66 16.08
CA ARG A 38 16.25 -15.09 17.11
C ARG A 38 15.60 -15.35 18.47
N LEU A 39 14.56 -14.59 18.82
CA LEU A 39 13.91 -14.68 20.13
C LEU A 39 12.88 -15.80 20.22
N VAL A 40 12.48 -16.42 19.11
CA VAL A 40 11.46 -17.47 19.09
C VAL A 40 12.11 -18.85 18.94
N PRO A 41 11.99 -19.76 19.94
CA PRO A 41 12.45 -21.13 19.83
C PRO A 41 11.76 -21.87 18.67
N ALA A 42 12.53 -22.58 17.84
CA ALA A 42 12.04 -23.37 16.71
C ALA A 42 10.95 -24.41 17.10
N GLN A 43 10.88 -24.79 18.38
CA GLN A 43 9.91 -25.75 18.92
C GLN A 43 8.49 -25.19 19.05
N LEU A 44 8.29 -23.86 19.10
CA LEU A 44 6.95 -23.24 19.08
C LEU A 44 6.35 -23.17 17.66
N ALA A 45 7.12 -23.49 16.62
CA ALA A 45 6.65 -23.52 15.23
C ALA A 45 5.97 -24.84 14.83
N ALA A 46 6.02 -25.86 15.70
CA ALA A 46 5.39 -27.16 15.48
C ALA A 46 3.94 -27.16 15.98
N PHE A 47 3.04 -26.48 15.27
CA PHE A 47 1.59 -26.65 15.49
C PHE A 47 1.02 -27.65 14.49
N GLN A 48 0.48 -28.75 15.01
CA GLN A 48 -0.05 -29.88 14.26
C GLN A 48 -1.35 -29.59 13.50
N HIS A 49 -1.49 -30.29 12.37
CA HIS A 49 -2.52 -30.18 11.36
C HIS A 49 -3.83 -30.92 11.71
N HIS A 50 -4.96 -30.37 11.28
CA HIS A 50 -6.14 -31.14 10.90
C HIS A 50 -6.55 -30.72 9.49
N SER A 51 -6.49 -31.66 8.56
CA SER A 51 -6.93 -31.50 7.17
C SER A 51 -8.45 -31.44 7.10
N MET A 52 -9.01 -30.26 6.87
CA MET A 52 -10.38 -30.18 6.38
C MET A 52 -10.35 -30.30 4.86
N THR A 53 -10.87 -31.41 4.36
CA THR A 53 -11.29 -31.58 2.96
C THR A 53 -12.55 -30.75 2.76
N THR A 54 -12.50 -29.68 1.95
CA THR A 54 -13.71 -28.94 1.59
C THR A 54 -14.66 -29.85 0.81
N PRO A 55 -15.91 -30.05 1.27
CA PRO A 55 -16.91 -30.74 0.47
C PRO A 55 -17.29 -29.89 -0.75
N HIS A 56 -17.49 -30.54 -1.89
CA HIS A 56 -17.89 -29.90 -3.14
C HIS A 56 -19.15 -29.03 -2.97
N PHE A 57 -19.16 -27.88 -3.65
CA PHE A 57 -20.23 -26.86 -3.64
C PHE A 57 -21.64 -27.41 -3.96
N ARG A 58 -21.74 -28.58 -4.61
CA ARG A 58 -23.03 -29.22 -4.95
C ARG A 58 -23.84 -29.68 -3.73
N SER A 59 -23.32 -29.49 -2.51
CA SER A 59 -24.01 -29.79 -1.26
C SER A 59 -24.39 -28.51 -0.50
N LEU A 60 -25.51 -28.54 0.23
CA LEU A 60 -25.89 -27.48 1.19
C LEU A 60 -24.79 -27.21 2.23
N ALA A 61 -24.01 -28.24 2.57
CA ALA A 61 -22.84 -28.13 3.44
C ALA A 61 -21.72 -27.26 2.82
N GLY A 62 -21.45 -27.41 1.52
CA GLY A 62 -20.46 -26.59 0.81
C GLY A 62 -20.84 -25.10 0.76
N LEU A 63 -22.12 -24.78 0.62
CA LEU A 63 -22.61 -23.40 0.67
C LEU A 63 -22.45 -22.78 2.07
N GLY A 64 -22.67 -23.57 3.13
CA GLY A 64 -22.43 -23.14 4.51
C GLY A 64 -20.96 -22.81 4.80
N VAL A 65 -20.03 -23.66 4.32
CA VAL A 65 -18.58 -23.43 4.44
C VAL A 65 -18.18 -22.11 3.76
N LEU A 66 -18.62 -21.92 2.52
CA LEU A 66 -18.31 -20.75 1.72
C LEU A 66 -18.84 -19.43 2.33
N LEU A 67 -20.05 -19.45 2.90
CA LEU A 67 -20.59 -18.30 3.64
C LEU A 67 -19.79 -18.02 4.92
N GLY A 68 -19.35 -19.08 5.61
CA GLY A 68 -18.42 -18.97 6.73
C GLY A 68 -17.11 -18.29 6.32
N ASP A 69 -16.48 -18.77 5.24
CA ASP A 69 -15.25 -18.23 4.69
C ASP A 69 -15.37 -16.74 4.31
N LEU A 70 -16.50 -16.36 3.73
CA LEU A 70 -16.83 -14.97 3.43
C LEU A 70 -16.92 -14.14 4.72
N GLY A 71 -17.58 -14.66 5.76
CA GLY A 71 -17.69 -14.01 7.06
C GLY A 71 -16.32 -13.78 7.71
N HIS A 72 -15.46 -14.80 7.73
CA HIS A 72 -14.11 -14.71 8.28
C HIS A 72 -13.25 -13.67 7.54
N THR A 73 -13.26 -13.71 6.21
CA THR A 73 -12.53 -12.73 5.38
C THR A 73 -13.00 -11.30 5.66
N THR A 74 -14.32 -11.12 5.78
CA THR A 74 -14.93 -9.82 6.08
C THR A 74 -14.49 -9.29 7.44
N LEU A 75 -14.56 -10.12 8.48
CA LEU A 75 -14.17 -9.76 9.83
C LEU A 75 -12.68 -9.41 9.91
N ARG A 76 -11.81 -10.18 9.23
CA ARG A 76 -10.37 -9.88 9.15
C ARG A 76 -10.10 -8.54 8.50
N MET A 77 -10.77 -8.22 7.39
CA MET A 77 -10.59 -6.93 6.71
C MET A 77 -11.06 -5.75 7.60
N ILE A 78 -12.20 -5.89 8.27
CA ILE A 78 -12.70 -4.87 9.20
C ILE A 78 -11.73 -4.69 10.37
N ALA A 79 -11.28 -5.79 10.99
CA ALA A 79 -10.32 -5.76 12.09
C ALA A 79 -9.00 -5.13 11.65
N ALA A 80 -8.45 -5.52 10.50
CA ALA A 80 -7.22 -4.96 9.94
C ALA A 80 -7.34 -3.46 9.68
N THR A 81 -8.51 -3.00 9.23
CA THR A 81 -8.77 -1.57 9.00
C THR A 81 -8.79 -0.78 10.30
N VAL A 82 -9.48 -1.29 11.33
CA VAL A 82 -9.53 -0.66 12.65
C VAL A 82 -8.15 -0.62 13.29
N VAL A 83 -7.47 -1.77 13.35
CA VAL A 83 -6.12 -1.88 13.92
C VAL A 83 -5.13 -1.01 13.14
N GLY A 84 -5.16 -1.04 11.80
CA GLY A 84 -4.29 -0.22 10.96
C GLY A 84 -4.52 1.28 11.15
N ALA A 85 -5.78 1.73 11.25
CA ALA A 85 -6.11 3.13 11.52
C ALA A 85 -5.64 3.58 12.92
N LEU A 86 -5.83 2.74 13.94
CA LEU A 86 -5.36 3.01 15.30
C LEU A 86 -3.83 3.06 15.37
N LEU A 87 -3.15 2.08 14.78
CA LEU A 87 -1.68 2.06 14.69
C LEU A 87 -1.14 3.28 13.95
N GLY A 88 -1.75 3.62 12.80
CA GLY A 88 -1.37 4.80 12.02
C GLY A 88 -1.54 6.11 12.81
N ALA A 89 -2.66 6.26 13.52
CA ALA A 89 -2.90 7.41 14.38
C ALA A 89 -1.90 7.49 15.54
N CYS A 90 -1.61 6.36 16.21
CA CYS A 90 -0.63 6.28 17.29
C CYS A 90 0.79 6.64 16.80
N LEU A 91 1.21 6.12 15.65
CA LEU A 91 2.51 6.43 15.05
C LEU A 91 2.61 7.91 14.68
N ALA A 92 1.57 8.49 14.08
CA ALA A 92 1.53 9.91 13.77
C ALA A 92 1.63 10.76 15.04
N LEU A 93 0.84 10.44 16.07
CA LEU A 93 0.84 11.17 17.34
C LEU A 93 2.19 11.08 18.05
N ALA A 94 2.82 9.91 18.07
CA ALA A 94 4.18 9.74 18.58
C ALA A 94 5.15 10.65 17.82
N ALA A 95 5.17 10.59 16.49
CA ALA A 95 6.05 11.43 15.68
C ALA A 95 5.77 12.95 15.77
N ALA A 96 4.54 13.35 16.10
CA ALA A 96 4.18 14.75 16.26
C ALA A 96 4.53 15.29 17.65
N LYS A 97 4.34 14.49 18.72
CA LYS A 97 4.46 14.96 20.10
C LYS A 97 5.83 14.70 20.73
N THR A 98 6.59 13.70 20.27
CA THR A 98 7.91 13.37 20.84
C THR A 98 9.02 13.66 19.82
N PRO A 99 9.73 14.80 19.95
CA PRO A 99 10.85 15.17 19.06
C PRO A 99 11.91 14.08 18.84
N PRO A 100 12.38 13.33 19.87
CA PRO A 100 13.39 12.29 19.63
C PRO A 100 12.84 11.10 18.83
N VAL A 101 11.54 10.81 18.95
CA VAL A 101 10.88 9.68 18.29
C VAL A 101 10.50 10.03 16.84
N ARG A 102 10.28 11.31 16.54
CA ARG A 102 9.90 11.80 15.21
C ARG A 102 10.82 11.29 14.11
N GLY A 103 12.13 11.40 14.31
CA GLY A 103 13.12 10.94 13.33
C GLY A 103 13.02 9.42 13.08
N ALA A 104 12.92 8.64 14.16
CA ALA A 104 12.80 7.19 14.09
C ALA A 104 11.49 6.75 13.41
N VAL A 105 10.35 7.36 13.75
CA VAL A 105 9.06 7.01 13.13
C VAL A 105 9.02 7.41 11.66
N LEU A 106 9.48 8.60 11.28
CA LEU A 106 9.54 9.00 9.87
C LEU A 106 10.45 8.06 9.05
N THR A 107 11.56 7.63 9.65
CA THR A 107 12.48 6.66 9.07
C THR A 107 11.82 5.29 8.90
N ALA A 108 11.16 4.77 9.95
CA ALA A 108 10.43 3.51 9.89
C ALA A 108 9.29 3.55 8.87
N LEU A 109 8.49 4.63 8.84
CA LEU A 109 7.43 4.83 7.86
C LEU A 109 7.99 4.82 6.43
N GLY A 110 9.14 5.47 6.18
CA GLY A 110 9.81 5.43 4.88
C GLY A 110 10.25 4.02 4.48
N GLY A 111 10.81 3.25 5.42
CA GLY A 111 11.27 1.88 5.20
C GLY A 111 10.14 0.87 5.01
N MET A 112 9.03 1.00 5.75
CA MET A 112 7.88 0.08 5.69
C MET A 112 7.26 -0.02 4.30
N HIS A 113 7.32 1.04 3.49
CA HIS A 113 6.81 0.99 2.12
C HIS A 113 7.71 0.16 1.19
N MET A 114 8.99 0.04 1.52
CA MET A 114 10.00 -0.65 0.69
C MET A 114 10.08 -2.14 1.00
N VAL A 115 9.72 -2.54 2.23
CA VAL A 115 9.71 -3.95 2.64
C VAL A 115 8.43 -4.62 2.15
N PRO A 116 8.50 -5.71 1.38
CA PRO A 116 7.31 -6.48 1.04
C PRO A 116 6.70 -7.07 2.32
N LEU A 117 5.53 -6.57 2.72
CA LEU A 117 4.90 -6.96 3.99
C LEU A 117 4.56 -8.45 4.08
N LEU A 118 4.46 -9.14 2.94
CA LEU A 118 4.29 -10.59 2.89
C LEU A 118 5.49 -11.34 3.52
N CYS A 119 6.68 -10.75 3.54
CA CYS A 119 7.84 -11.32 4.23
C CYS A 119 7.68 -11.31 5.76
N LEU A 120 6.77 -10.49 6.30
CA LEU A 120 6.43 -10.48 7.73
C LEU A 120 5.49 -11.63 8.13
N LEU A 121 4.87 -12.29 7.14
CA LEU A 121 3.85 -13.31 7.36
C LEU A 121 4.30 -14.41 8.34
N PRO A 122 5.44 -15.12 8.15
CA PRO A 122 5.81 -16.21 9.05
C PRO A 122 6.09 -15.73 10.48
N PHE A 123 6.61 -14.50 10.65
CA PHE A 123 6.90 -13.94 11.98
C PHE A 123 5.62 -13.62 12.76
N LEU A 124 4.64 -13.02 12.10
CA LEU A 124 3.35 -12.77 12.73
C LEU A 124 2.56 -14.07 12.92
N HIS A 125 2.80 -15.08 12.08
CA HIS A 125 2.14 -16.38 12.17
C HIS A 125 2.52 -17.12 13.46
N LEU A 126 3.69 -16.82 14.04
CA LEU A 126 4.11 -17.30 15.37
C LEU A 126 3.16 -16.83 16.49
N LEU A 127 2.45 -15.72 16.29
CA LEU A 127 1.42 -15.21 17.21
C LEU A 127 0.01 -15.76 16.88
N GLY A 128 -0.10 -16.55 15.81
CA GLY A 128 -1.33 -17.16 15.31
C GLY A 128 -1.78 -16.62 13.94
N PHE A 129 -2.47 -17.46 13.17
CA PHE A 129 -2.95 -17.12 11.81
C PHE A 129 -3.80 -15.84 11.75
N GLU A 130 -4.72 -15.64 12.70
CA GLU A 130 -5.54 -14.41 12.72
C GLU A 130 -4.67 -13.16 12.90
N VAL A 131 -3.65 -13.24 13.76
CA VAL A 131 -2.71 -12.14 14.00
C VAL A 131 -1.86 -11.89 12.75
N SER A 132 -1.45 -12.93 12.01
CA SER A 132 -0.71 -12.73 10.77
C SER A 132 -1.53 -12.08 9.67
N ALA A 133 -2.74 -12.58 9.40
CA ALA A 133 -3.60 -12.07 8.34
C ALA A 133 -4.04 -10.62 8.62
N ILE A 134 -4.48 -10.35 9.86
CA ILE A 134 -4.87 -9.00 10.29
C ILE A 134 -3.65 -8.09 10.38
N GLY A 135 -2.55 -8.59 10.93
CA GLY A 135 -1.35 -7.80 11.23
C GLY A 135 -0.64 -7.28 9.99
N ILE A 136 -0.37 -8.12 8.97
CA ILE A 136 0.27 -7.62 7.74
C ILE A 136 -0.61 -6.59 7.02
N THR A 137 -1.92 -6.82 7.03
CA THR A 137 -2.91 -5.96 6.38
C THR A 137 -3.03 -4.63 7.14
N ALA A 138 -3.04 -4.67 8.47
CA ALA A 138 -3.07 -3.49 9.32
C ALA A 138 -1.79 -2.66 9.18
N LEU A 139 -0.61 -3.29 9.13
CA LEU A 139 0.67 -2.61 8.92
C LEU A 139 0.72 -1.91 7.57
N CYS A 140 0.15 -2.52 6.53
CA CYS A 140 0.01 -1.90 5.21
C CYS A 140 -0.81 -0.61 5.26
N LEU A 141 -1.87 -0.57 6.06
CA LEU A 141 -2.74 0.60 6.20
C LEU A 141 -2.15 1.67 7.14
N ALA A 142 -1.42 1.25 8.17
CA ALA A 142 -0.91 2.13 9.21
C ALA A 142 0.05 3.19 8.66
N ALA A 143 1.01 2.80 7.80
CA ALA A 143 2.05 3.71 7.35
C ALA A 143 1.53 4.87 6.46
N PRO A 144 0.66 4.63 5.46
CA PRO A 144 0.02 5.70 4.68
C PRO A 144 -0.86 6.61 5.52
N ILE A 145 -1.62 6.07 6.47
CA ILE A 145 -2.47 6.86 7.39
C ILE A 145 -1.61 7.76 8.27
N ALA A 146 -0.53 7.21 8.85
CA ALA A 146 0.39 8.00 9.67
C ALA A 146 1.05 9.13 8.87
N SER A 147 1.48 8.82 7.64
CA SER A 147 2.10 9.79 6.74
C SER A 147 1.12 10.88 6.32
N ALA A 148 -0.14 10.53 6.07
CA ALA A 148 -1.20 11.49 5.74
C ALA A 148 -1.54 12.41 6.91
N ALA A 149 -1.62 11.88 8.13
CA ALA A 149 -1.84 12.70 9.32
C ALA A 149 -0.72 13.72 9.54
N LEU A 150 0.54 13.26 9.49
CA LEU A 150 1.72 14.11 9.63
C LEU A 150 1.81 15.17 8.52
N GLY A 151 1.46 14.78 7.29
CA GLY A 151 1.38 15.68 6.14
C GLY A 151 0.32 16.76 6.33
N ALA A 152 -0.90 16.38 6.70
CA ALA A 152 -1.99 17.31 6.98
C ALA A 152 -1.63 18.29 8.10
N TRP A 153 -1.05 17.83 9.21
CA TRP A 153 -0.65 18.73 10.29
C TRP A 153 0.44 19.73 9.88
N SER A 154 1.31 19.36 8.95
CA SER A 154 2.34 20.27 8.43
C SER A 154 1.79 21.37 7.52
N THR A 155 0.56 21.22 7.01
CA THR A 155 -0.09 22.16 6.08
C THR A 155 -1.20 22.99 6.72
N ILE A 156 -1.41 22.89 8.04
CA ILE A 156 -2.39 23.70 8.77
C ILE A 156 -2.11 25.19 8.53
N PRO A 157 -3.08 25.97 8.02
CA PRO A 157 -2.91 27.40 7.81
C PRO A 157 -2.64 28.15 9.11
N ARG A 158 -1.77 29.17 9.04
CA ARG A 158 -1.39 29.99 10.20
C ARG A 158 -2.58 30.61 10.92
N ALA A 159 -3.61 31.02 10.19
CA ALA A 159 -4.83 31.59 10.77
C ALA A 159 -5.56 30.64 11.73
N LEU A 160 -5.63 29.33 11.42
CA LEU A 160 -6.24 28.34 12.32
C LEU A 160 -5.37 28.09 13.56
N ASP A 161 -4.05 28.11 13.39
CA ASP A 161 -3.11 27.99 14.51
C ASP A 161 -3.18 29.21 15.45
N GLU A 162 -3.29 30.42 14.90
CA GLU A 162 -3.49 31.66 15.66
C GLU A 162 -4.83 31.68 16.39
N ALA A 163 -5.92 31.25 15.74
CA ALA A 163 -7.23 31.12 16.36
C ALA A 163 -7.23 30.14 17.54
N ALA A 164 -6.60 28.97 17.37
CA ALA A 164 -6.47 27.99 18.44
C ALA A 164 -5.68 28.53 19.65
N ARG A 165 -4.67 29.37 19.40
CA ARG A 165 -3.90 30.06 20.46
C ARG A 165 -4.71 31.17 21.13
N GLY A 166 -5.44 31.98 20.36
CA GLY A 166 -6.31 33.04 20.88
C GLY A 166 -7.43 32.51 21.77
N LEU A 167 -7.96 31.33 21.46
CA LEU A 167 -8.95 30.62 22.28
C LEU A 167 -8.36 29.93 23.52
N GLY A 168 -7.04 29.94 23.70
CA GLY A 168 -6.39 29.35 24.86
C GLY A 168 -6.49 27.82 24.95
N LEU A 169 -6.66 27.12 23.82
CA LEU A 169 -6.82 25.66 23.80
C LEU A 169 -5.61 24.94 24.41
N THR A 170 -5.87 23.90 25.20
CA THR A 170 -4.82 22.98 25.66
C THR A 170 -4.29 22.13 24.50
N SER A 171 -3.14 21.48 24.69
CA SER A 171 -2.57 20.55 23.69
C SER A 171 -3.50 19.37 23.36
N TRP A 172 -4.33 18.94 24.32
CA TRP A 172 -5.34 17.90 24.10
C TRP A 172 -6.56 18.42 23.33
N GLN A 173 -7.08 19.58 23.74
CA GLN A 173 -8.19 20.23 23.05
C GLN A 173 -7.82 20.60 21.62
N ARG A 174 -6.59 21.09 21.38
CA ARG A 174 -6.05 21.35 20.04
C ARG A 174 -6.02 20.09 19.19
N LEU A 175 -5.58 18.96 19.75
CA LEU A 175 -5.56 17.69 19.03
C LEU A 175 -6.97 17.30 18.56
N TRP A 176 -7.95 17.33 19.44
CA TRP A 176 -9.31 16.87 19.12
C TRP A 176 -10.16 17.88 18.34
N ARG A 177 -9.96 19.19 18.54
CA ARG A 177 -10.77 20.25 17.91
C ARG A 177 -10.18 20.81 16.63
N LEU A 178 -8.86 20.72 16.42
CA LEU A 178 -8.19 21.24 15.23
C LEU A 178 -7.44 20.15 14.46
N GLU A 179 -6.45 19.50 15.08
CA GLU A 179 -5.49 18.66 14.35
C GLU A 179 -6.12 17.37 13.81
N ALA A 180 -6.91 16.65 14.63
CA ALA A 180 -7.58 15.43 14.20
C ALA A 180 -8.64 15.71 13.13
N PRO A 181 -9.59 16.66 13.30
CA PRO A 181 -10.55 17.02 12.25
C PRO A 181 -9.88 17.42 10.94
N TYR A 182 -8.81 18.21 10.99
CA TYR A 182 -8.09 18.65 9.81
C TYR A 182 -7.39 17.49 9.07
N ALA A 183 -6.90 16.47 9.78
CA ALA A 183 -6.23 15.32 9.18
C ALA A 183 -7.18 14.22 8.68
N ILE A 184 -8.41 14.13 9.21
CA ILE A 184 -9.39 13.09 8.83
C ILE A 184 -9.56 12.93 7.31
N PRO A 185 -9.76 14.00 6.50
CA PRO A 185 -9.94 13.85 5.05
C PRO A 185 -8.76 13.17 4.36
N ASP A 186 -7.54 13.52 4.74
CA ASP A 186 -6.34 13.02 4.10
C ASP A 186 -6.03 11.59 4.57
N CYS A 187 -6.26 11.29 5.85
CA CYS A 187 -6.18 9.92 6.38
C CYS A 187 -7.16 8.97 5.69
N VAL A 188 -8.43 9.37 5.54
CA VAL A 188 -9.45 8.55 4.85
C VAL A 188 -9.13 8.41 3.36
N THR A 189 -8.57 9.45 2.75
CA THR A 189 -8.09 9.38 1.35
C THR A 189 -6.90 8.43 1.22
N ALA A 190 -5.96 8.44 2.18
CA ALA A 190 -4.82 7.52 2.22
C ALA A 190 -5.27 6.07 2.44
N LEU A 191 -6.23 5.85 3.35
CA LEU A 191 -6.88 4.55 3.56
C LEU A 191 -7.45 4.03 2.24
N ALA A 192 -8.32 4.79 1.58
CA ALA A 192 -8.95 4.38 0.33
C ALA A 192 -7.95 4.11 -0.82
N ARG A 193 -6.87 4.90 -0.91
CA ARG A 193 -5.80 4.68 -1.89
C ARG A 193 -5.04 3.36 -1.64
N THR A 194 -4.99 2.90 -0.39
CA THR A 194 -4.24 1.71 0.03
C THR A 194 -5.10 0.44 0.04
N MET A 195 -6.44 0.58 0.03
CA MET A 195 -7.38 -0.54 0.08
C MET A 195 -7.12 -1.66 -0.95
N PRO A 196 -6.85 -1.38 -2.24
CA PRO A 196 -6.49 -2.42 -3.20
C PRO A 196 -5.34 -3.34 -2.75
N LEU A 197 -4.30 -2.73 -2.18
CA LEU A 197 -3.13 -3.47 -1.69
C LEU A 197 -3.46 -4.23 -0.41
N ALA A 198 -4.25 -3.63 0.50
CA ALA A 198 -4.70 -4.29 1.72
C ALA A 198 -5.54 -5.55 1.42
N TRP A 199 -6.49 -5.48 0.48
CA TRP A 199 -7.22 -6.66 0.01
C TRP A 199 -6.29 -7.71 -0.57
N SER A 200 -5.30 -7.29 -1.37
CA SER A 200 -4.37 -8.23 -2.00
C SER A 200 -3.47 -8.92 -0.97
N LEU A 201 -3.00 -8.19 0.06
CA LEU A 201 -2.22 -8.76 1.16
C LEU A 201 -3.04 -9.69 2.03
N LEU A 202 -4.29 -9.35 2.35
CA LEU A 202 -5.18 -10.24 3.08
C LEU A 202 -5.41 -11.54 2.31
N MET A 203 -5.68 -11.46 1.00
CA MET A 203 -5.80 -12.64 0.14
C MET A 203 -4.50 -13.44 0.10
N ALA A 204 -3.34 -12.78 0.01
CA ALA A 204 -2.06 -13.47 0.04
C ALA A 204 -1.82 -14.20 1.37
N ALA A 205 -2.20 -13.61 2.51
CA ALA A 205 -2.09 -14.27 3.83
C ALA A 205 -3.04 -15.45 4.00
N GLU A 206 -4.22 -15.40 3.42
CA GLU A 206 -5.18 -16.52 3.45
C GLU A 206 -4.80 -17.63 2.48
N MET A 207 -4.13 -17.31 1.36
CA MET A 207 -3.72 -18.28 0.36
C MET A 207 -2.38 -18.95 0.73
N LEU A 208 -1.38 -18.18 1.15
CA LEU A 208 -0.01 -18.68 1.28
C LEU A 208 0.15 -19.63 2.47
N PRO A 209 0.60 -20.88 2.26
CA PRO A 209 0.89 -21.79 3.35
C PRO A 209 2.09 -21.30 4.17
N VAL A 210 2.03 -21.49 5.49
CA VAL A 210 3.12 -21.20 6.42
C VAL A 210 3.38 -22.49 7.19
N ASN A 211 4.62 -22.97 7.20
CA ASN A 211 5.02 -24.23 7.83
C ASN A 211 4.30 -25.48 7.27
N GLY A 212 4.36 -25.67 5.95
CA GLY A 212 4.18 -26.94 5.28
C GLY A 212 2.80 -27.14 4.64
N THR A 213 1.72 -27.09 5.41
CA THR A 213 0.39 -27.41 4.86
C THR A 213 -0.35 -26.20 4.33
N LEU A 214 -1.20 -26.44 3.33
CA LEU A 214 -2.26 -25.51 2.92
C LEU A 214 -2.95 -24.89 4.13
N PRO A 215 -3.29 -23.59 4.10
CA PRO A 215 -4.05 -22.96 5.16
C PRO A 215 -5.32 -23.77 5.42
N THR A 216 -5.55 -24.17 6.67
CA THR A 216 -6.74 -24.95 7.08
C THR A 216 -7.79 -24.05 7.73
N ARG A 217 -7.48 -22.77 7.92
CA ARG A 217 -8.39 -21.80 8.53
C ARG A 217 -9.36 -21.25 7.49
N PRO A 218 -10.64 -21.07 7.86
CA PRO A 218 -11.67 -20.60 6.95
C PRO A 218 -11.35 -19.21 6.42
N GLY A 219 -11.60 -18.98 5.14
CA GLY A 219 -11.27 -17.76 4.41
C GLY A 219 -11.44 -17.93 2.90
N LEU A 220 -11.83 -16.88 2.20
CA LEU A 220 -12.07 -16.94 0.75
C LEU A 220 -10.76 -17.18 -0.01
N GLY A 221 -9.64 -16.66 0.48
CA GLY A 221 -8.32 -16.96 -0.07
C GLY A 221 -7.95 -18.44 0.11
N THR A 222 -8.16 -18.99 1.30
CA THR A 222 -7.95 -20.40 1.60
C THR A 222 -8.79 -21.29 0.68
N HIS A 223 -10.08 -20.99 0.54
CA HIS A 223 -11.00 -21.74 -0.31
C HIS A 223 -10.57 -21.70 -1.77
N ALA A 224 -10.15 -20.53 -2.28
CA ALA A 224 -9.65 -20.42 -3.66
C ALA A 224 -8.35 -21.23 -3.87
N ALA A 225 -7.43 -21.21 -2.89
CA ALA A 225 -6.19 -21.97 -2.95
C ALA A 225 -6.44 -23.49 -2.92
N GLN A 226 -7.35 -23.96 -2.06
CA GLN A 226 -7.73 -25.37 -1.97
C GLN A 226 -8.49 -25.85 -3.22
N ALA A 227 -9.46 -25.06 -3.70
CA ALA A 227 -10.17 -25.36 -4.94
C ALA A 227 -9.22 -25.49 -6.14
N ALA A 228 -8.17 -24.65 -6.17
CA ALA A 228 -7.14 -24.72 -7.20
C ALA A 228 -6.28 -25.98 -7.09
N ALA A 229 -5.90 -26.37 -5.87
CA ALA A 229 -5.17 -27.61 -5.62
C ALA A 229 -5.99 -28.84 -6.07
N LEU A 230 -7.32 -28.77 -5.98
CA LEU A 230 -8.25 -29.79 -6.47
C LEU A 230 -8.54 -29.70 -7.99
N GLY A 231 -8.00 -28.70 -8.70
CA GLY A 231 -8.26 -28.48 -10.13
C GLY A 231 -9.67 -27.98 -10.44
N SER A 232 -10.42 -27.50 -9.45
CA SER A 232 -11.81 -27.06 -9.57
C SER A 232 -11.91 -25.62 -10.06
N PHE A 233 -12.05 -25.44 -11.37
CA PHE A 233 -12.20 -24.12 -12.00
C PHE A 233 -13.40 -23.35 -11.44
N TRP A 234 -14.56 -24.00 -11.30
CA TRP A 234 -15.80 -23.33 -10.90
C TRP A 234 -15.78 -22.84 -9.46
N GLU A 235 -15.18 -23.59 -8.53
CA GLU A 235 -15.06 -23.18 -7.13
C GLU A 235 -14.06 -22.02 -6.98
N CYS A 236 -12.97 -22.03 -7.74
CA CYS A 236 -12.04 -20.90 -7.81
C CYS A 236 -12.73 -19.64 -8.37
N LEU A 237 -13.50 -19.78 -9.46
CA LEU A 237 -14.23 -18.67 -10.09
C LEU A 237 -15.27 -18.08 -9.15
N LEU A 238 -15.96 -18.94 -8.40
CA LEU A 238 -16.97 -18.52 -7.45
C LEU A 238 -16.33 -17.79 -6.25
N ALA A 239 -15.22 -18.29 -5.69
CA ALA A 239 -14.49 -17.58 -4.63
C ALA A 239 -13.97 -16.22 -5.12
N ALA A 240 -13.45 -16.17 -6.36
CA ALA A 240 -13.03 -14.95 -7.03
C ALA A 240 -14.20 -13.97 -7.27
N GLY A 241 -15.39 -14.46 -7.59
CA GLY A 241 -16.59 -13.62 -7.73
C GLY A 241 -17.04 -13.04 -6.38
N LEU A 242 -17.07 -13.88 -5.34
CA LEU A 242 -17.47 -13.47 -3.99
C LEU A 242 -16.54 -12.43 -3.39
N ILE A 243 -15.22 -12.57 -3.53
CA ILE A 243 -14.31 -11.53 -3.03
C ILE A 243 -14.48 -10.21 -3.78
N GLY A 244 -14.87 -10.25 -5.06
CA GLY A 244 -15.18 -9.04 -5.82
C GLY A 244 -16.43 -8.34 -5.32
N VAL A 245 -17.48 -9.11 -5.04
CA VAL A 245 -18.70 -8.60 -4.40
C VAL A 245 -18.37 -8.04 -3.02
N LEU A 246 -17.60 -8.77 -2.21
CA LEU A 246 -17.21 -8.34 -0.88
C LEU A 246 -16.41 -7.03 -0.90
N ALA A 247 -15.41 -6.93 -1.77
CA ALA A 247 -14.61 -5.72 -1.93
C ALA A 247 -15.49 -4.53 -2.34
N TYR A 248 -16.40 -4.72 -3.32
CA TYR A 248 -17.33 -3.69 -3.74
C TYR A 248 -18.29 -3.25 -2.63
N LEU A 249 -18.86 -4.20 -1.88
CA LEU A 249 -19.71 -3.92 -0.73
C LEU A 249 -18.93 -3.15 0.33
N TYR A 250 -17.69 -3.54 0.60
CA TYR A 250 -16.83 -2.85 1.56
C TYR A 250 -16.59 -1.38 1.17
N ASP A 251 -16.26 -1.07 -0.09
CA ASP A 251 -16.10 0.33 -0.54
C ASP A 251 -17.42 1.10 -0.48
N SER A 252 -18.52 0.48 -0.94
CA SER A 252 -19.83 1.11 -0.99
C SER A 252 -20.44 1.36 0.40
N CYS A 253 -20.16 0.49 1.37
CA CYS A 253 -20.68 0.55 2.74
C CYS A 253 -19.79 1.35 3.69
N LEU A 254 -18.46 1.26 3.56
CA LEU A 254 -17.54 1.81 4.54
C LEU A 254 -16.70 2.95 3.95
N VAL A 255 -15.85 2.65 2.97
CA VAL A 255 -14.80 3.58 2.52
C VAL A 255 -15.38 4.81 1.85
N PHE A 256 -16.24 4.64 0.84
CA PHE A 256 -16.78 5.75 0.06
C PHE A 256 -17.73 6.65 0.87
N PRO A 257 -18.68 6.12 1.67
CA PRO A 257 -19.46 6.94 2.59
C PRO A 257 -18.58 7.72 3.57
N TRP A 258 -17.49 7.10 4.06
CA TRP A 258 -16.57 7.76 4.98
C TRP A 258 -15.78 8.88 4.31
N GLN A 259 -15.37 8.73 3.04
CA GLN A 259 -14.74 9.80 2.27
C GLN A 259 -15.64 11.03 2.15
N ILE A 260 -16.91 10.83 1.79
CA ILE A 260 -17.88 11.94 1.62
C ILE A 260 -18.17 12.59 2.97
N TRP A 261 -18.32 11.79 4.03
CA TRP A 261 -18.45 12.31 5.39
C TRP A 261 -17.22 13.13 5.80
N ALA A 262 -16.02 12.67 5.48
CA ALA A 262 -14.76 13.32 5.84
C ALA A 262 -14.57 14.65 5.09
N ASP A 263 -15.11 14.79 3.88
CA ASP A 263 -14.96 15.97 3.04
C ASP A 263 -15.42 17.27 3.71
N ARG A 264 -16.36 17.21 4.66
CA ARG A 264 -16.83 18.37 5.42
C ARG A 264 -15.74 19.09 6.21
N TYR A 265 -14.63 18.40 6.52
CA TYR A 265 -13.52 18.96 7.27
C TYR A 265 -12.47 19.61 6.35
N ARG A 266 -12.63 19.50 5.02
CA ARG A 266 -11.79 20.22 4.07
C ARG A 266 -12.19 21.68 4.04
N LEU A 267 -11.19 22.57 4.03
CA LEU A 267 -11.40 24.00 3.80
C LEU A 267 -11.95 24.30 2.39
N ARG A 268 -11.68 23.41 1.43
CA ARG A 268 -12.23 23.43 0.08
C ARG A 268 -12.80 22.03 -0.22
N PRO A 269 -14.12 21.84 -0.10
CA PRO A 269 -14.77 20.55 -0.35
C PRO A 269 -14.50 20.06 -1.78
N VAL A 270 -14.32 18.74 -1.93
CA VAL A 270 -14.10 18.10 -3.24
C VAL A 270 -15.40 17.48 -3.77
N PHE A 271 -16.30 17.07 -2.87
CA PHE A 271 -17.51 16.32 -3.17
C PHE A 271 -18.79 17.16 -3.07
N GLU A 272 -18.69 18.49 -3.13
CA GLU A 272 -19.81 19.44 -2.91
C GLU A 272 -21.05 19.18 -3.77
N HIS A 273 -20.88 18.61 -4.97
CA HIS A 273 -21.95 18.32 -5.93
C HIS A 273 -22.25 16.81 -6.06
N VAL A 274 -21.69 15.96 -5.21
CA VAL A 274 -21.88 14.51 -5.29
C VAL A 274 -23.03 14.07 -4.39
N ALA A 275 -23.97 13.31 -4.96
CA ALA A 275 -25.10 12.78 -4.21
C ALA A 275 -24.65 11.88 -3.05
N ASP A 276 -25.31 12.02 -1.89
CA ASP A 276 -25.01 11.19 -0.72
C ASP A 276 -25.09 9.69 -1.07
N PRO A 277 -24.08 8.89 -0.66
CA PRO A 277 -24.10 7.44 -0.80
C PRO A 277 -25.30 6.85 -0.07
N TRP A 278 -25.82 5.74 -0.58
CA TRP A 278 -26.98 5.07 0.00
C TRP A 278 -26.77 4.72 1.49
N MET A 279 -25.57 4.30 1.89
CA MET A 279 -25.26 3.97 3.28
C MET A 279 -25.28 5.22 4.18
N LEU A 280 -24.77 6.35 3.67
CA LEU A 280 -24.83 7.61 4.40
C LEU A 280 -26.28 8.10 4.54
N LYS A 281 -27.09 7.94 3.48
CA LYS A 281 -28.55 8.20 3.52
C LYS A 281 -29.24 7.29 4.53
N LEU A 282 -28.89 6.00 4.57
CA LEU A 282 -29.43 5.04 5.54
C LEU A 282 -29.09 5.48 6.97
N TRP A 283 -27.83 5.80 7.26
CA TRP A 283 -27.41 6.32 8.57
C TRP A 283 -28.19 7.59 8.96
N ARG A 284 -28.38 8.51 8.02
CA ARG A 284 -29.13 9.76 8.20
C ARG A 284 -30.65 9.58 8.21
N ARG A 285 -31.20 8.40 7.92
CA ARG A 285 -32.65 8.12 8.00
C ARG A 285 -33.01 7.28 9.21
N THR A 286 -32.15 6.34 9.59
CA THR A 286 -32.38 5.43 10.73
C THR A 286 -32.21 6.16 12.06
N ARG A 287 -33.29 6.24 12.85
CA ARG A 287 -33.30 6.93 14.16
C ARG A 287 -32.27 6.38 15.14
N LEU A 288 -32.13 5.05 15.23
CA LEU A 288 -31.16 4.39 16.11
C LEU A 288 -29.72 4.79 15.78
N LEU A 289 -29.35 4.81 14.49
CA LEU A 289 -28.01 5.19 14.05
C LEU A 289 -27.71 6.68 14.29
N LYS A 290 -28.73 7.55 14.21
CA LYS A 290 -28.61 8.96 14.63
C LYS A 290 -28.36 9.09 16.13
N ILE A 291 -29.16 8.39 16.95
CA ILE A 291 -29.02 8.40 18.40
C ILE A 291 -27.62 7.92 18.78
N ALA A 292 -27.18 6.76 18.25
CA ALA A 292 -25.84 6.23 18.47
C ALA A 292 -24.75 7.20 18.01
N GLY A 293 -24.90 7.82 16.84
CA GLY A 293 -23.96 8.81 16.32
C GLY A 293 -23.87 10.07 17.20
N GLU A 294 -25.00 10.52 17.74
CA GLU A 294 -25.07 11.69 18.62
C GLU A 294 -24.50 11.40 20.00
N HIS A 295 -24.71 10.18 20.53
CA HIS A 295 -24.01 9.70 21.72
C HIS A 295 -22.50 9.65 21.49
N MET A 296 -22.05 9.04 20.39
CA MET A 296 -20.63 8.99 20.03
C MET A 296 -20.04 10.40 19.89
N ARG A 297 -20.74 11.32 19.22
CA ARG A 297 -20.33 12.72 19.06
C ARG A 297 -20.19 13.43 20.40
N ARG A 298 -21.16 13.24 21.31
CA ARG A 298 -21.11 13.81 22.67
C ARG A 298 -19.96 13.22 23.49
N CYS A 299 -19.74 11.90 23.43
CA CYS A 299 -18.62 11.24 24.10
C CYS A 299 -17.27 11.75 23.57
N LEU A 300 -17.12 11.87 22.24
CA LEU A 300 -15.91 12.40 21.62
C LEU A 300 -15.69 13.89 21.93
N ALA A 301 -16.76 14.69 21.98
CA ALA A 301 -16.68 16.09 22.38
C ALA A 301 -16.28 16.21 23.85
N TRP A 302 -16.90 15.45 24.75
CA TRP A 302 -16.55 15.40 26.16
C TRP A 302 -15.08 14.98 26.36
N LEU A 303 -14.65 13.93 25.66
CA LEU A 303 -13.26 13.48 25.67
C LEU A 303 -12.32 14.58 25.18
N GLY A 304 -12.65 15.22 24.05
CA GLY A 304 -11.84 16.28 23.46
C GLY A 304 -11.77 17.56 24.29
N ASP A 305 -12.80 17.84 25.10
CA ASP A 305 -12.92 19.06 25.88
C ASP A 305 -12.18 19.02 27.22
N MET A 306 -11.67 17.85 27.60
CA MET A 306 -10.87 17.69 28.80
C MET A 306 -9.68 18.68 28.79
N PRO A 307 -9.49 19.48 29.85
CA PRO A 307 -8.44 20.50 29.92
C PRO A 307 -7.06 19.88 30.24
N ILE A 308 -6.67 18.84 29.50
CA ILE A 308 -5.43 18.09 29.71
C ILE A 308 -4.28 18.75 28.94
N GLY A 309 -3.15 18.94 29.61
CA GLY A 309 -1.92 19.45 29.02
C GLY A 309 -1.78 20.97 29.05
N ARG A 310 -0.65 21.46 28.56
CA ARG A 310 -0.30 22.89 28.64
C ARG A 310 -1.10 23.71 27.62
N ARG A 311 -1.52 24.91 28.03
CA ARG A 311 -2.07 25.98 27.16
C ARG A 311 -0.92 26.66 26.41
N GLY A 312 -1.15 27.05 25.16
CA GLY A 312 -0.12 27.73 24.35
C GLY A 312 0.91 26.79 23.75
N PHE A 313 0.48 25.64 23.22
CA PHE A 313 1.35 24.73 22.47
C PHE A 313 2.03 25.50 21.32
N ARG A 314 3.36 25.57 21.35
CA ARG A 314 4.16 25.96 20.19
C ARG A 314 4.28 24.72 19.30
N PRO A 315 3.81 24.73 18.04
CA PRO A 315 4.33 23.78 17.08
C PRO A 315 5.84 23.99 17.06
N SER A 316 6.61 22.93 17.28
CA SER A 316 8.06 23.02 17.14
C SER A 316 8.32 23.50 15.71
N GLY A 317 8.78 24.75 15.58
CA GLY A 317 9.21 25.30 14.31
C GLY A 317 10.30 24.37 13.79
N ALA A 318 10.04 23.76 12.64
CA ALA A 318 10.89 22.76 12.04
C ALA A 318 12.33 23.26 11.92
N THR A 319 13.20 22.79 12.82
CA THR A 319 14.61 22.63 12.48
C THR A 319 14.77 21.20 12.04
N HIS A 320 14.78 21.00 10.72
CA HIS A 320 15.34 19.81 10.12
C HIS A 320 16.84 19.78 10.43
N SER A 321 17.18 19.27 11.60
CA SER A 321 18.53 18.77 11.86
C SER A 321 18.35 17.39 12.48
N ALA A 322 18.05 16.41 11.63
CA ALA A 322 18.38 15.04 11.98
C ALA A 322 19.90 15.04 12.15
N SER A 323 20.38 14.96 13.39
CA SER A 323 21.81 14.91 13.62
C SER A 323 22.33 13.66 12.88
N PRO A 324 23.33 13.82 11.99
CA PRO A 324 23.83 12.69 11.20
C PRO A 324 24.34 11.55 12.10
N LEU A 325 24.70 11.88 13.34
CA LEU A 325 25.12 10.94 14.39
C LEU A 325 24.02 9.94 14.82
N ILE A 326 22.74 10.36 14.91
CA ILE A 326 21.64 9.44 15.24
C ILE A 326 21.28 8.54 14.04
N GLY A 327 21.43 9.06 12.82
CA GLY A 327 21.28 8.28 11.59
C GLY A 327 22.41 7.26 11.40
N LEU A 328 23.66 7.63 11.72
CA LEU A 328 24.81 6.72 11.63
C LEU A 328 24.80 5.64 12.71
N SER A 329 24.39 5.97 13.94
CA SER A 329 24.33 5.00 15.05
C SER A 329 23.20 3.99 14.87
N SER A 330 22.02 4.41 14.36
CA SER A 330 20.93 3.50 14.00
C SER A 330 21.26 2.63 12.81
N LEU A 331 21.99 3.15 11.80
CA LEU A 331 22.52 2.38 10.69
C LEU A 331 23.50 1.30 11.16
N ALA A 332 24.51 1.69 11.96
CA ALA A 332 25.52 0.78 12.48
C ALA A 332 24.92 -0.30 13.39
N PHE A 333 23.96 0.07 14.24
CA PHE A 333 23.25 -0.87 15.10
C PHE A 333 22.41 -1.88 14.30
N ALA A 334 21.68 -1.42 13.28
CA ALA A 334 20.93 -2.31 12.40
C ALA A 334 21.85 -3.23 11.58
N LEU A 335 22.98 -2.70 11.08
CA LEU A 335 23.99 -3.49 10.35
C LEU A 335 24.65 -4.54 11.26
N LEU A 336 24.89 -4.21 12.53
CA LEU A 336 25.41 -5.14 13.53
C LEU A 336 24.42 -6.23 13.93
N ILE A 337 23.11 -5.94 13.97
CA ILE A 337 22.08 -6.96 14.21
C ILE A 337 22.00 -7.92 13.03
N VAL A 338 22.00 -7.39 11.80
CA VAL A 338 21.99 -8.20 10.57
C VAL A 338 23.26 -9.05 10.52
N MET A 339 24.44 -8.45 10.68
CA MET A 339 25.73 -9.17 10.64
C MET A 339 25.88 -10.19 11.78
N GLY A 340 25.42 -9.85 12.99
CA GLY A 340 25.41 -10.75 14.15
C GLY A 340 24.42 -11.93 14.02
N PHE A 341 23.35 -11.76 13.25
CA PHE A 341 22.42 -12.84 12.88
C PHE A 341 23.08 -13.83 11.91
N PHE A 342 23.72 -13.34 10.84
CA PHE A 342 24.39 -14.18 9.85
C PHE A 342 25.61 -14.92 10.42
N TYR A 343 26.36 -14.31 11.34
CA TYR A 343 27.59 -14.88 11.89
C TYR A 343 27.35 -16.07 12.84
N ARG A 344 26.21 -16.14 13.55
CA ARG A 344 26.01 -17.12 14.64
C ARG A 344 25.21 -18.38 14.29
N HIS A 345 24.55 -18.45 13.13
CA HIS A 345 23.74 -19.62 12.78
C HIS A 345 24.37 -20.60 11.80
N HIS A 346 25.47 -20.27 11.10
CA HIS A 346 26.04 -21.12 10.02
C HIS A 346 25.00 -21.69 9.03
N ALA A 347 23.77 -21.15 9.02
CA ALA A 347 22.62 -21.73 8.33
C ALA A 347 22.58 -21.33 6.85
N LEU A 348 23.37 -20.34 6.46
CA LEU A 348 23.42 -19.79 5.11
C LEU A 348 24.84 -19.87 4.57
N GLY A 349 24.99 -20.54 3.44
CA GLY A 349 26.25 -20.63 2.72
C GLY A 349 26.42 -19.49 1.72
N LEU A 350 27.64 -19.33 1.19
CA LEU A 350 27.89 -18.44 0.04
C LEU A 350 27.01 -18.79 -1.17
N HIS A 351 26.66 -20.07 -1.32
CA HIS A 351 25.73 -20.55 -2.32
C HIS A 351 24.33 -19.92 -2.19
N ASP A 352 23.78 -19.77 -0.98
CA ASP A 352 22.47 -19.14 -0.78
C ASP A 352 22.49 -17.66 -1.25
N LEU A 353 23.61 -16.95 -1.06
CA LEU A 353 23.77 -15.58 -1.55
C LEU A 353 23.80 -15.51 -3.09
N VAL A 354 24.50 -16.43 -3.75
CA VAL A 354 24.56 -16.49 -5.21
C VAL A 354 23.17 -16.82 -5.78
N VAL A 355 22.48 -17.82 -5.23
CA VAL A 355 21.12 -18.20 -5.65
C VAL A 355 20.15 -17.03 -5.50
N VAL A 356 20.16 -16.34 -4.36
CA VAL A 356 19.27 -15.20 -4.12
C VAL A 356 19.61 -14.04 -5.06
N ALA A 357 20.90 -13.80 -5.35
CA ALA A 357 21.32 -12.79 -6.30
C ALA A 357 20.79 -13.11 -7.71
N GLU A 358 21.05 -14.30 -8.25
CA GLU A 358 20.59 -14.73 -9.57
C GLU A 358 19.06 -14.66 -9.70
N GLN A 359 18.34 -15.14 -8.68
CA GLN A 359 16.89 -15.10 -8.64
C GLN A 359 16.35 -13.66 -8.55
N SER A 360 17.06 -12.75 -7.88
CA SER A 360 16.69 -11.33 -7.83
C SER A 360 16.81 -10.65 -9.20
N LEU A 361 17.81 -11.02 -10.02
CA LEU A 361 17.96 -10.51 -11.39
C LEU A 361 16.80 -10.97 -12.28
N VAL A 362 16.40 -12.25 -12.18
CA VAL A 362 15.25 -12.79 -12.93
C VAL A 362 13.97 -12.02 -12.57
N SER A 363 13.71 -11.82 -11.28
CA SER A 363 12.53 -11.09 -10.80
C SER A 363 12.56 -9.62 -11.19
N ALA A 364 13.73 -8.96 -11.11
CA ALA A 364 13.90 -7.58 -11.54
C ALA A 364 13.63 -7.40 -13.04
N LEU A 365 14.13 -8.33 -13.87
CA LEU A 365 13.89 -8.33 -15.31
C LEU A 365 12.39 -8.50 -15.61
N ARG A 366 11.73 -9.49 -14.99
CA ARG A 366 10.28 -9.71 -15.14
C ARG A 366 9.46 -8.51 -14.74
N MET A 367 9.78 -7.93 -13.58
CA MET A 367 9.07 -6.76 -13.07
C MET A 367 9.21 -5.56 -14.02
N THR A 368 10.42 -5.35 -14.53
CA THR A 368 10.70 -4.28 -15.50
C THR A 368 9.94 -4.52 -16.81
N LEU A 369 9.98 -5.74 -17.35
CA LEU A 369 9.26 -6.11 -18.57
C LEU A 369 7.74 -5.97 -18.40
N ALA A 370 7.17 -6.44 -17.28
CA ALA A 370 5.74 -6.29 -16.99
C ALA A 370 5.34 -4.81 -16.98
N LEU A 371 6.15 -3.95 -16.36
CA LEU A 371 5.90 -2.51 -16.28
C LEU A 371 6.00 -1.82 -17.64
N LEU A 372 6.99 -2.20 -18.46
CA LEU A 372 7.17 -1.68 -19.82
C LEU A 372 6.00 -2.11 -20.72
N LEU A 373 5.59 -3.38 -20.68
CA LEU A 373 4.43 -3.88 -21.42
C LEU A 373 3.14 -3.16 -20.99
N ALA A 374 2.95 -2.97 -19.68
CA ALA A 374 1.79 -2.27 -19.15
C ALA A 374 1.75 -0.81 -19.59
N LEU A 375 2.91 -0.12 -19.61
CA LEU A 375 3.01 1.25 -20.12
C LEU A 375 2.77 1.32 -21.63
N ALA A 376 3.36 0.40 -22.40
CA ALA A 376 3.21 0.36 -23.86
C ALA A 376 1.74 0.22 -24.27
N LEU A 377 0.95 -0.56 -23.53
CA LEU A 377 -0.47 -0.75 -23.80
C LEU A 377 -1.35 0.34 -23.20
N TRP A 378 -1.20 0.62 -21.90
CA TRP A 378 -2.18 1.42 -21.15
C TRP A 378 -1.92 2.91 -21.16
N LEU A 379 -0.70 3.36 -21.48
CA LEU A 379 -0.42 4.78 -21.68
C LEU A 379 -1.16 5.36 -22.89
N PRO A 380 -1.02 4.82 -24.12
CA PRO A 380 -1.77 5.32 -25.27
C PRO A 380 -3.28 5.16 -25.09
N LEU A 381 -3.72 4.01 -24.57
CA LEU A 381 -5.14 3.74 -24.36
C LEU A 381 -5.75 4.68 -23.30
N GLY A 382 -5.05 4.91 -22.19
CA GLY A 382 -5.51 5.79 -21.12
C GLY A 382 -5.61 7.25 -21.54
N VAL A 383 -4.65 7.73 -22.34
CA VAL A 383 -4.74 9.08 -22.94
C VAL A 383 -5.92 9.16 -23.90
N TRP A 384 -6.07 8.19 -24.80
CA TRP A 384 -7.19 8.15 -25.74
C TRP A 384 -8.56 8.13 -25.05
N LEU A 385 -8.71 7.35 -23.98
CA LEU A 385 -9.90 7.34 -23.13
C LEU A 385 -10.11 8.68 -22.42
N GLY A 386 -9.03 9.33 -21.97
CA GLY A 386 -9.06 10.61 -21.27
C GLY A 386 -9.40 11.83 -22.13
N LEU A 387 -9.24 11.76 -23.45
CA LEU A 387 -9.51 12.89 -24.36
C LEU A 387 -11.00 13.25 -24.52
N THR A 388 -11.92 12.36 -24.15
CA THR A 388 -13.37 12.64 -24.23
C THR A 388 -14.05 12.37 -22.91
N ALA A 389 -14.88 13.31 -22.46
CA ALA A 389 -15.59 13.23 -21.18
C ALA A 389 -16.37 11.90 -21.01
N ARG A 390 -17.14 11.48 -22.02
CA ARG A 390 -17.94 10.23 -21.99
C ARG A 390 -17.08 8.98 -21.83
N ARG A 391 -15.99 8.87 -22.61
CA ARG A 391 -15.06 7.73 -22.55
C ARG A 391 -14.34 7.69 -21.21
N ALA A 392 -13.89 8.85 -20.73
CA ALA A 392 -13.21 8.99 -19.45
C ALA A 392 -14.12 8.64 -18.27
N GLU A 393 -15.41 8.94 -18.34
CA GLU A 393 -16.38 8.58 -17.31
C GLU A 393 -16.60 7.07 -17.20
N ILE A 394 -16.85 6.40 -18.32
CA ILE A 394 -17.00 4.94 -18.37
C ILE A 394 -15.71 4.27 -17.89
N ALA A 395 -14.56 4.70 -18.40
CA ALA A 395 -13.26 4.14 -18.01
C ALA A 395 -12.97 4.34 -16.51
N ARG A 396 -13.35 5.47 -15.93
CA ARG A 396 -13.22 5.72 -14.48
C ARG A 396 -14.12 4.81 -13.65
N MET A 397 -15.36 4.58 -14.09
CA MET A 397 -16.27 3.66 -13.41
C MET A 397 -15.69 2.24 -13.38
N VAL A 398 -15.23 1.74 -14.53
CA VAL A 398 -14.61 0.43 -14.67
C VAL A 398 -13.31 0.33 -13.85
N THR A 399 -12.41 1.30 -13.98
CA THR A 399 -11.13 1.30 -13.25
C THR A 399 -11.32 1.43 -11.75
N ARG A 400 -12.32 2.15 -11.26
CA ARG A 400 -12.61 2.22 -9.82
C ARG A 400 -12.94 0.84 -9.26
N PHE A 401 -13.81 0.09 -9.95
CA PHE A 401 -14.17 -1.27 -9.54
C PHE A 401 -12.97 -2.23 -9.64
N LEU A 402 -12.30 -2.25 -10.80
CA LEU A 402 -11.18 -3.16 -11.05
C LEU A 402 -9.90 -2.81 -10.28
N ALA A 403 -9.74 -1.57 -9.84
CA ALA A 403 -8.65 -1.20 -8.94
C ALA A 403 -8.86 -1.75 -7.55
N LEU A 404 -10.11 -1.80 -7.05
CA LEU A 404 -10.43 -2.29 -5.71
C LEU A 404 -10.37 -3.82 -5.61
N TYR A 405 -10.70 -4.51 -6.71
CA TYR A 405 -10.73 -5.96 -6.78
C TYR A 405 -9.33 -6.59 -6.52
N PRO A 406 -9.17 -7.48 -5.53
CA PRO A 406 -7.91 -8.18 -5.28
C PRO A 406 -7.65 -9.23 -6.35
N LYS A 407 -6.95 -8.84 -7.42
CA LYS A 407 -6.75 -9.68 -8.62
C LYS A 407 -5.94 -10.94 -8.35
N ASN A 408 -5.16 -10.97 -7.27
CA ASN A 408 -4.38 -12.14 -6.93
C ASN A 408 -5.24 -13.37 -6.59
N ILE A 409 -6.50 -13.19 -6.21
CA ILE A 409 -7.45 -14.31 -6.08
C ILE A 409 -7.68 -15.04 -7.41
N LEU A 410 -7.47 -14.35 -8.54
CA LEU A 410 -7.59 -14.95 -9.88
C LEU A 410 -6.33 -15.70 -10.28
N PHE A 411 -5.22 -15.60 -9.54
CA PHE A 411 -3.97 -16.25 -9.94
C PHE A 411 -4.11 -17.75 -10.16
N PRO A 412 -4.81 -18.52 -9.30
CA PRO A 412 -4.98 -19.94 -9.56
C PRO A 412 -5.77 -20.23 -10.85
N LEU A 413 -6.83 -19.45 -11.14
CA LEU A 413 -7.59 -19.54 -12.39
C LEU A 413 -6.75 -19.19 -13.61
N LEU A 414 -5.98 -18.11 -13.52
CA LEU A 414 -5.08 -17.66 -14.57
C LEU A 414 -3.99 -18.72 -14.82
N CYS A 415 -3.44 -19.33 -13.77
CA CYS A 415 -2.46 -20.41 -13.92
C CYS A 415 -3.06 -21.65 -14.62
N LEU A 416 -4.30 -22.02 -14.30
CA LEU A 416 -5.00 -23.08 -15.04
C LEU A 416 -5.12 -22.73 -16.53
N GLY A 417 -5.55 -21.51 -16.86
CA GLY A 417 -5.64 -21.03 -18.24
C GLY A 417 -4.28 -20.99 -18.96
N LEU A 418 -3.23 -20.53 -18.29
CA LEU A 418 -1.86 -20.49 -18.82
C LEU A 418 -1.30 -21.90 -19.08
N THR A 419 -1.69 -22.87 -18.25
CA THR A 419 -1.38 -24.29 -18.47
C THR A 419 -2.05 -24.82 -19.73
N LEU A 420 -3.34 -24.50 -19.94
CA LEU A 420 -4.09 -24.89 -21.14
C LEU A 420 -3.51 -24.27 -22.43
N LEU A 421 -2.93 -23.07 -22.32
CA LEU A 421 -2.24 -22.40 -23.44
C LEU A 421 -0.83 -22.94 -23.71
N GLY A 422 -0.33 -23.92 -22.93
CA GLY A 422 1.01 -24.48 -23.09
C GLY A 422 2.15 -23.51 -22.79
N LEU A 423 1.88 -22.42 -22.05
CA LEU A 423 2.91 -21.44 -21.71
C LEU A 423 3.84 -21.97 -20.62
N SER A 424 5.14 -21.71 -20.75
CA SER A 424 6.13 -22.12 -19.76
C SER A 424 5.91 -21.42 -18.40
N ARG A 425 6.11 -22.14 -17.31
CA ARG A 425 5.99 -21.62 -15.94
C ARG A 425 6.94 -20.45 -15.65
N PHE A 426 8.04 -20.35 -16.40
CA PHE A 426 8.96 -19.21 -16.33
C PHE A 426 8.31 -17.88 -16.76
N VAL A 427 7.32 -17.92 -17.66
CA VAL A 427 6.63 -16.73 -18.19
C VAL A 427 5.37 -16.38 -17.38
N TRP A 428 4.81 -17.32 -16.62
CA TRP A 428 3.57 -17.07 -15.85
C TRP A 428 3.67 -15.84 -14.93
N PRO A 429 4.74 -15.66 -14.12
CA PRO A 429 4.80 -14.54 -13.18
C PRO A 429 4.81 -13.19 -13.89
N LEU A 430 5.39 -13.10 -15.09
CA LEU A 430 5.37 -11.91 -15.94
C LEU A 430 3.94 -11.54 -16.34
N VAL A 431 3.16 -12.50 -16.82
CA VAL A 431 1.76 -12.31 -17.26
C VAL A 431 0.87 -11.94 -16.07
N LEU A 432 1.00 -12.66 -14.96
CA LEU A 432 0.23 -12.40 -13.73
C LEU A 432 0.54 -11.00 -13.18
N CYS A 433 1.81 -10.61 -13.14
CA CYS A 433 2.23 -9.28 -12.67
C CYS A 433 1.72 -8.17 -13.61
N PHE A 434 1.84 -8.34 -14.93
CA PHE A 434 1.28 -7.42 -15.93
C PHE A 434 -0.23 -7.22 -15.74
N PHE A 435 -0.98 -8.32 -15.58
CA PHE A 435 -2.42 -8.29 -15.36
C PHE A 435 -2.80 -7.56 -14.06
N PHE A 436 -1.95 -7.63 -13.05
CA PHE A 436 -2.19 -6.94 -11.77
C PHE A 436 -2.02 -5.42 -11.90
N ILE A 437 -0.87 -4.97 -12.40
CA ILE A 437 -0.45 -3.55 -12.36
C ILE A 437 -1.20 -2.65 -13.34
N GLN A 438 -1.75 -3.19 -14.43
CA GLN A 438 -2.35 -2.40 -15.51
C GLN A 438 -3.47 -1.44 -15.08
N TRP A 439 -4.40 -1.88 -14.23
CA TRP A 439 -5.53 -1.04 -13.81
C TRP A 439 -5.10 0.07 -12.85
N LEU A 440 -4.01 -0.15 -12.10
CA LEU A 440 -3.41 0.89 -11.25
C LEU A 440 -2.82 2.00 -12.13
N LEU A 441 -2.12 1.63 -13.21
CA LEU A 441 -1.58 2.59 -14.18
C LEU A 441 -2.70 3.34 -14.90
N LEU A 442 -3.70 2.64 -15.43
CA LEU A 442 -4.80 3.27 -16.16
C LEU A 442 -5.56 4.29 -15.28
N ALA A 443 -5.88 3.93 -14.03
CA ALA A 443 -6.58 4.83 -13.11
C ALA A 443 -5.80 6.13 -12.84
N GLN A 444 -4.48 6.09 -12.88
CA GLN A 444 -3.61 7.25 -12.69
C GLN A 444 -3.46 8.08 -13.95
N ILE A 445 -3.33 7.43 -15.12
CA ILE A 445 -3.30 8.12 -16.41
C ILE A 445 -4.61 8.90 -16.63
N LEU A 446 -5.76 8.28 -16.34
CA LEU A 446 -7.06 8.97 -16.41
C LEU A 446 -7.15 10.16 -15.45
N ARG A 447 -6.54 10.08 -14.26
CA ARG A 447 -6.41 11.21 -13.34
C ARG A 447 -5.56 12.33 -13.94
N GLY A 448 -4.41 11.97 -14.54
CA GLY A 448 -3.52 12.92 -15.19
C GLY A 448 -4.20 13.68 -16.33
N MET A 449 -4.99 12.98 -17.14
CA MET A 449 -5.76 13.58 -18.22
C MET A 449 -6.84 14.54 -17.72
N ARG A 450 -7.45 14.28 -16.55
CA ARG A 450 -8.45 15.18 -15.96
C ARG A 450 -7.86 16.49 -15.45
N SER A 451 -6.63 16.46 -14.95
CA SER A 451 -5.91 17.67 -14.53
C SER A 451 -5.21 18.39 -15.69
N PHE A 452 -5.25 17.82 -16.90
CA PHE A 452 -4.55 18.38 -18.05
C PHE A 452 -5.23 19.69 -18.50
N PRO A 453 -4.47 20.81 -18.65
CA PRO A 453 -5.05 22.07 -19.10
C PRO A 453 -5.64 21.93 -20.50
N VAL A 454 -6.96 22.16 -20.62
CA VAL A 454 -7.68 22.05 -21.90
C VAL A 454 -7.13 23.05 -22.92
N ASP A 455 -6.69 24.23 -22.47
CA ASP A 455 -6.10 25.28 -23.30
C ASP A 455 -4.85 24.80 -24.06
N LEU A 456 -4.03 23.93 -23.44
CA LEU A 456 -2.86 23.35 -24.09
C LEU A 456 -3.25 22.36 -25.20
N LEU A 457 -4.34 21.61 -25.01
CA LEU A 457 -4.86 20.71 -26.04
C LEU A 457 -5.46 21.50 -27.20
N GLN A 458 -6.18 22.58 -26.91
CA GLN A 458 -6.76 23.47 -27.92
C GLN A 458 -5.68 24.23 -28.70
N ALA A 459 -4.66 24.77 -28.02
CA ALA A 459 -3.52 25.42 -28.66
C ALA A 459 -2.78 24.46 -29.60
N ALA A 460 -2.54 23.23 -29.16
CA ALA A 460 -1.94 22.19 -29.99
C ALA A 460 -2.77 21.87 -31.24
N GLN A 461 -4.10 21.84 -31.09
CA GLN A 461 -5.03 21.61 -32.19
C GLN A 461 -5.02 22.77 -33.19
N ASN A 462 -4.99 24.03 -32.70
CA ASN A 462 -4.88 25.23 -33.54
C ASN A 462 -3.56 25.28 -34.31
N MET A 463 -2.46 24.84 -33.69
CA MET A 463 -1.15 24.72 -34.33
C MET A 463 -1.00 23.44 -35.18
N GLN A 464 -2.06 22.63 -35.30
CA GLN A 464 -2.08 21.36 -36.03
C GLN A 464 -0.96 20.38 -35.64
N ILE A 465 -0.54 20.39 -34.38
CA ILE A 465 0.49 19.46 -33.89
C ILE A 465 -0.10 18.05 -33.80
N ARG A 466 0.43 17.12 -34.59
CA ARG A 466 -0.06 15.73 -34.71
C ARG A 466 1.03 14.69 -34.47
N GLY A 467 0.62 13.43 -34.30
CA GLY A 467 1.51 12.26 -34.26
C GLY A 467 2.51 12.27 -33.10
N TRP A 468 3.76 11.93 -33.38
CA TRP A 468 4.81 11.81 -32.37
C TRP A 468 5.17 13.15 -31.70
N LEU A 469 5.09 14.26 -32.45
CA LEU A 469 5.37 15.58 -31.91
C LEU A 469 4.36 15.95 -30.80
N TRP A 470 3.09 15.60 -31.01
CA TRP A 470 2.03 15.77 -30.01
C TRP A 470 2.30 14.99 -28.72
N TRP A 471 2.70 13.72 -28.86
CA TRP A 471 3.08 12.89 -27.73
C TRP A 471 4.28 13.44 -26.96
N ARG A 472 5.37 13.74 -27.67
CA ARG A 472 6.66 14.14 -27.06
C ARG A 472 6.61 15.53 -26.43
N LYS A 473 5.86 16.48 -27.01
CA LYS A 473 5.89 17.90 -26.61
C LYS A 473 4.70 18.35 -25.76
N ILE A 474 3.56 17.66 -25.84
CA ILE A 474 2.33 18.10 -25.18
C ILE A 474 1.91 17.07 -24.12
N VAL A 475 1.58 15.85 -24.53
CA VAL A 475 0.99 14.86 -23.63
C VAL A 475 2.00 14.38 -22.59
N LEU A 476 3.11 13.78 -23.02
CA LEU A 476 4.07 13.19 -22.08
C LEU A 476 4.59 14.20 -21.06
N PRO A 477 5.02 15.43 -21.45
CA PRO A 477 5.42 16.42 -20.47
C PRO A 477 4.29 16.82 -19.52
N GLY A 478 3.06 17.03 -20.03
CA GLY A 478 1.94 17.48 -19.22
C GLY A 478 1.45 16.44 -18.20
N ILE A 479 1.50 15.15 -18.53
CA ILE A 479 1.16 14.06 -17.58
C ILE A 479 2.37 13.50 -16.83
N ALA A 480 3.61 13.94 -17.13
CA ALA A 480 4.83 13.35 -16.60
C ALA A 480 4.87 13.22 -15.06
N PRO A 481 4.46 14.23 -14.25
CA PRO A 481 4.51 14.11 -12.80
C PRO A 481 3.60 13.00 -12.28
N ILE A 482 2.36 12.94 -12.79
CA ILE A 482 1.35 11.96 -12.39
C ILE A 482 1.70 10.58 -12.94
N LEU A 483 2.23 10.50 -14.16
CA LEU A 483 2.70 9.25 -14.74
C LEU A 483 3.85 8.66 -13.93
N LEU A 484 4.82 9.46 -13.50
CA LEU A 484 5.92 8.98 -12.66
C LEU A 484 5.42 8.45 -11.31
N GLU A 485 4.47 9.16 -10.68
CA GLU A 485 3.82 8.69 -9.46
C GLU A 485 3.08 7.37 -9.69
N ALA A 486 2.40 7.22 -10.84
CA ALA A 486 1.71 6.00 -11.22
C ALA A 486 2.67 4.82 -11.36
N VAL A 487 3.77 5.02 -12.09
CA VAL A 487 4.74 3.99 -12.41
C VAL A 487 5.53 3.57 -11.17
N SER A 488 5.94 4.52 -10.33
CA SER A 488 6.57 4.24 -9.04
C SER A 488 5.61 3.45 -8.14
N ALA A 489 4.35 3.87 -7.97
CA ALA A 489 3.38 3.16 -7.15
C ALA A 489 3.03 1.75 -7.69
N ALA A 490 2.89 1.61 -9.01
CA ALA A 490 2.67 0.33 -9.67
C ALA A 490 3.90 -0.59 -9.50
N SER A 491 5.11 -0.04 -9.53
CA SER A 491 6.34 -0.78 -9.27
C SER A 491 6.37 -1.33 -7.84
N MET A 492 6.16 -0.47 -6.84
CA MET A 492 6.12 -0.86 -5.42
C MET A 492 5.10 -1.98 -5.15
N THR A 493 3.91 -1.82 -5.71
CA THR A 493 2.83 -2.81 -5.60
C THR A 493 3.18 -4.11 -6.32
N GLY A 494 3.73 -4.01 -7.54
CA GLY A 494 4.08 -5.16 -8.35
C GLY A 494 5.14 -6.04 -7.71
N TRP A 495 6.15 -5.48 -7.03
CA TRP A 495 7.14 -6.26 -6.28
C TRP A 495 6.53 -7.11 -5.16
N THR A 496 5.51 -6.60 -4.46
CA THR A 496 4.79 -7.36 -3.43
C THR A 496 4.00 -8.51 -4.05
N ILE A 497 3.34 -8.25 -5.17
CA ILE A 497 2.54 -9.25 -5.89
C ILE A 497 3.41 -10.27 -6.61
N LEU A 498 4.63 -9.90 -7.01
CA LEU A 498 5.57 -10.77 -7.69
C LEU A 498 5.93 -11.98 -6.82
N ILE A 499 5.98 -11.82 -5.49
CA ILE A 499 6.19 -12.95 -4.56
C ILE A 499 5.13 -14.03 -4.77
N LEU A 500 3.87 -13.62 -4.85
CA LEU A 500 2.74 -14.53 -5.04
C LEU A 500 2.65 -15.07 -6.47
N ALA A 501 3.02 -14.25 -7.45
CA ALA A 501 3.04 -14.62 -8.86
C ALA A 501 4.16 -15.62 -9.18
N GLU A 502 5.33 -15.50 -8.56
CA GLU A 502 6.46 -16.42 -8.76
C GLU A 502 6.26 -17.75 -8.03
N ARG A 503 5.49 -17.73 -6.93
CA ARG A 503 5.08 -18.95 -6.22
C ARG A 503 3.97 -19.74 -6.94
N SER A 504 3.47 -19.30 -8.09
CA SER A 504 2.12 -19.66 -8.57
C SER A 504 1.83 -21.11 -9.00
N SER A 505 2.53 -22.13 -8.49
CA SER A 505 2.24 -23.57 -8.65
C SER A 505 1.06 -24.09 -7.79
N TRP A 506 -0.01 -23.29 -7.65
CA TRP A 506 -1.16 -23.57 -6.77
C TRP A 506 -1.93 -24.86 -7.11
N ALA A 507 -1.89 -25.28 -8.38
CA ALA A 507 -2.73 -26.37 -8.90
C ALA A 507 -1.95 -27.64 -9.29
N LEU A 508 -0.61 -27.62 -9.25
CA LEU A 508 0.19 -28.69 -9.84
C LEU A 508 1.47 -28.88 -9.03
N HIS A 509 1.60 -30.04 -8.37
CA HIS A 509 2.87 -30.51 -7.81
C HIS A 509 3.96 -30.39 -8.88
N GLY A 510 4.85 -29.42 -8.75
CA GLY A 510 5.90 -29.19 -9.73
C GLY A 510 6.70 -27.92 -9.46
N GLU A 511 7.79 -27.79 -10.20
CA GLU A 511 8.73 -26.68 -10.06
C GLU A 511 8.07 -25.33 -10.37
N ASP A 512 8.29 -24.35 -9.47
CA ASP A 512 7.95 -22.95 -9.70
C ASP A 512 8.80 -22.36 -10.82
N GLY A 513 8.32 -21.28 -11.45
CA GLY A 513 9.06 -20.55 -12.50
C GLY A 513 10.36 -19.88 -12.05
N GLY A 514 10.77 -20.03 -10.78
CA GLY A 514 11.94 -19.39 -10.18
C GLY A 514 11.74 -17.90 -9.87
N GLY A 515 12.78 -17.25 -9.36
CA GLY A 515 12.76 -15.86 -8.93
C GLY A 515 12.77 -15.70 -7.40
N ILE A 516 13.11 -14.50 -6.93
CA ILE A 516 13.31 -14.23 -5.50
C ILE A 516 12.00 -14.33 -4.71
N GLY A 517 10.86 -14.09 -5.37
CA GLY A 517 9.54 -14.29 -4.82
C GLY A 517 9.26 -15.76 -4.51
N ALA A 518 9.60 -16.66 -5.44
CA ALA A 518 9.50 -18.10 -5.23
C ALA A 518 10.44 -18.56 -4.10
N TYR A 519 11.65 -18.00 -4.02
CA TYR A 519 12.59 -18.28 -2.92
C TYR A 519 12.04 -17.92 -1.56
N VAL A 520 11.52 -16.70 -1.40
CA VAL A 520 10.92 -16.26 -0.14
C VAL A 520 9.68 -17.09 0.17
N ALA A 521 8.81 -17.34 -0.80
CA ALA A 521 7.60 -18.11 -0.58
C ALA A 521 7.89 -19.56 -0.15
N ARG A 522 8.87 -20.24 -0.77
CA ARG A 522 9.33 -21.57 -0.33
C ARG A 522 9.92 -21.55 1.07
N ALA A 523 10.67 -20.50 1.41
CA ALA A 523 11.22 -20.35 2.76
C ALA A 523 10.11 -20.13 3.81
N ILE A 524 9.05 -19.37 3.48
CA ILE A 524 7.86 -19.21 4.32
C ILE A 524 7.16 -20.56 4.53
N GLU A 525 6.99 -21.33 3.46
CA GLU A 525 6.34 -22.64 3.50
C GLU A 525 7.14 -23.64 4.30
N ASN A 526 8.45 -23.66 4.16
CA ASN A 526 9.32 -24.58 4.90
C ASN A 526 9.59 -24.13 6.34
N GLY A 527 9.11 -22.95 6.75
CA GLY A 527 9.40 -22.37 8.06
C GLY A 527 10.86 -21.93 8.25
N ASP A 528 11.61 -21.75 7.16
CA ASP A 528 13.02 -21.36 7.17
C ASP A 528 13.15 -19.83 7.32
N LEU A 529 13.03 -19.37 8.56
CA LEU A 529 13.11 -17.94 8.89
C LEU A 529 14.41 -17.27 8.41
N PRO A 530 15.62 -17.88 8.54
CA PRO A 530 16.84 -17.29 7.99
C PRO A 530 16.77 -16.98 6.50
N ARG A 531 16.27 -17.91 5.67
CA ARG A 531 16.11 -17.68 4.23
C ARG A 531 15.02 -16.64 3.92
N VAL A 532 13.95 -16.58 4.72
CA VAL A 532 12.95 -15.49 4.61
C VAL A 532 13.59 -14.12 4.86
N VAL A 533 14.41 -13.97 5.91
CA VAL A 533 15.08 -12.70 6.21
C VAL A 533 16.03 -12.31 5.09
N LEU A 534 16.83 -13.26 4.57
CA LEU A 534 17.76 -13.00 3.47
C LEU A 534 17.01 -12.55 2.20
N GLY A 535 15.98 -13.28 1.80
CA GLY A 535 15.17 -12.92 0.64
C GLY A 535 14.46 -11.58 0.84
N ALA A 536 13.89 -11.31 2.02
CA ALA A 536 13.27 -10.04 2.36
C ALA A 536 14.26 -8.87 2.25
N ALA A 537 15.48 -9.03 2.74
CA ALA A 537 16.53 -8.04 2.65
C ALA A 537 16.91 -7.74 1.20
N VAL A 538 17.09 -8.78 0.37
CA VAL A 538 17.46 -8.60 -1.05
C VAL A 538 16.31 -8.03 -1.89
N ILE A 539 15.06 -8.45 -1.68
CA ILE A 539 13.90 -7.83 -2.36
C ILE A 539 13.80 -6.36 -1.97
N THR A 540 13.92 -6.04 -0.69
CA THR A 540 13.85 -4.66 -0.22
C THR A 540 14.99 -3.82 -0.81
N LEU A 541 16.19 -4.39 -0.93
CA LEU A 541 17.31 -3.76 -1.61
C LEU A 541 17.01 -3.49 -3.09
N CYS A 542 16.43 -4.46 -3.82
CA CYS A 542 16.04 -4.29 -5.22
C CYS A 542 15.03 -3.15 -5.39
N ILE A 543 14.00 -3.11 -4.52
CA ILE A 543 12.99 -2.05 -4.51
C ILE A 543 13.63 -0.69 -4.24
N ALA A 544 14.50 -0.62 -3.22
CA ALA A 544 15.20 0.60 -2.84
C ALA A 544 16.12 1.11 -3.96
N LEU A 545 16.90 0.22 -4.58
CA LEU A 545 17.74 0.56 -5.73
C LEU A 545 16.88 1.09 -6.90
N GLY A 546 15.73 0.47 -7.16
CA GLY A 546 14.76 0.98 -8.13
C GLY A 546 14.29 2.40 -7.82
N GLU A 547 13.85 2.66 -6.58
CA GLU A 547 13.43 4.01 -6.17
C GLU A 547 14.57 5.03 -6.24
N PHE A 548 15.78 4.68 -5.83
CA PHE A 548 16.88 5.62 -5.77
C PHE A 548 17.60 5.85 -7.09
N MET A 549 17.77 4.81 -7.90
CA MET A 549 18.51 4.91 -9.17
C MET A 549 17.60 5.33 -10.32
N VAL A 550 16.32 4.95 -10.29
CA VAL A 550 15.39 5.20 -11.40
C VAL A 550 14.39 6.30 -11.02
N TRP A 551 13.57 6.09 -9.99
CA TRP A 551 12.40 6.95 -9.78
C TRP A 551 12.76 8.32 -9.21
N HIS A 552 13.62 8.38 -8.19
CA HIS A 552 13.98 9.64 -7.52
C HIS A 552 14.69 10.63 -8.46
N PRO A 553 15.72 10.23 -9.26
CA PRO A 553 16.39 11.17 -10.16
C PRO A 553 15.44 11.74 -11.22
N ILE A 554 14.58 10.90 -11.78
CA ILE A 554 13.56 11.32 -12.76
C ILE A 554 12.58 12.30 -12.11
N ARG A 555 12.13 12.06 -10.88
CA ARG A 555 11.22 12.95 -10.14
C ARG A 555 11.81 14.33 -9.95
N LEU A 556 13.09 14.41 -9.61
CA LEU A 556 13.81 15.68 -9.48
C LEU A 556 13.93 16.41 -10.81
N GLN A 557 14.23 15.69 -11.89
CA GLN A 557 14.36 16.29 -13.22
C GLN A 557 13.03 16.86 -13.72
N ILE A 558 11.92 16.15 -13.52
CA ILE A 558 10.58 16.65 -13.85
C ILE A 558 10.25 17.91 -13.05
N ARG A 559 10.44 17.88 -11.72
CA ARG A 559 10.18 19.04 -10.84
C ARG A 559 11.01 20.27 -11.21
N ARG A 560 12.23 20.10 -11.72
CA ARG A 560 13.08 21.21 -12.18
C ARG A 560 12.58 21.82 -13.49
N ARG A 561 11.97 21.03 -14.38
CA ARG A 561 11.57 21.45 -15.73
C ARG A 561 10.13 21.92 -15.82
N ILE A 562 9.26 21.44 -14.93
CA ILE A 562 7.84 21.77 -14.90
C ILE A 562 7.56 22.48 -13.56
N PRO A 563 7.49 23.82 -13.54
CA PRO A 563 7.18 24.57 -12.32
C PRO A 563 5.82 24.15 -11.78
N SER A 564 5.72 24.10 -10.45
CA SER A 564 4.55 23.63 -9.71
C SER A 564 3.27 24.48 -9.87
N SER A 565 3.29 25.51 -10.72
CA SER A 565 2.08 26.26 -11.10
C SER A 565 1.14 25.47 -12.01
N LEU A 566 1.64 24.39 -12.65
CA LEU A 566 0.85 23.46 -13.47
C LEU A 566 0.55 22.13 -12.76
N SER A 567 1.13 21.89 -11.59
CA SER A 567 0.73 20.78 -10.72
C SER A 567 -0.35 21.29 -9.76
N PRO A 568 -1.47 20.56 -9.54
CA PRO A 568 -2.30 20.85 -8.39
C PRO A 568 -1.41 20.82 -7.12
N PRO A 569 -1.71 21.63 -6.08
CA PRO A 569 -0.96 21.56 -4.84
C PRO A 569 -0.86 20.08 -4.44
N ALA A 570 0.35 19.61 -4.15
CA ALA A 570 0.59 18.22 -3.76
C ALA A 570 -0.45 17.85 -2.67
N LYS A 571 -1.37 16.95 -3.03
CA LYS A 571 -2.51 16.51 -2.23
C LYS A 571 -2.17 15.24 -1.46
#